data_AF-A0A353LWJ3-F1
#
_entry.id   AF-A0A353LWJ3-F1
#
_cell.length_a   1.000
_cell.length_b   1.000
_cell.length_c   1.000
_cell.angle_alpha   90.00
_cell.angle_beta   90.00
_cell.angle_gamma   90.00
#
_symmetry.space_group_name_H-M   'P 1'
#
loop_
_entity.id
_entity.type
_entity.pdbx_description
1 polymer ?
#
loop_
_entity_poly.entity_id
_entity_poly.type
_entity_poly.pdbx_seq_one_letter_code
_entity_poly.pdbx_strand_id
1 'polypeptide(L)'
;MMDKLLSIDTFLLDLDGTFYLGDQLYPWSLSFVDACEKLGKRFIFVTNNSSKNGDYYVEKIRKMGVTITEDQVFTSGQATVFYLKKYD
;
A
#
# COMPACT_ATOMS: atom_id res chain seq x y z
N MET A 1 -0.69 0.86 24.55
CA MET A 1 -1.24 0.85 23.17
C MET A 1 -0.21 1.40 22.20
N MET A 2 0.38 2.57 22.50
CA MET A 2 1.45 3.16 21.67
C MET A 2 2.69 2.27 21.55
N ASP A 3 3.09 1.59 22.63
CA ASP A 3 4.25 0.67 22.61
C ASP A 3 4.08 -0.45 21.58
N LYS A 4 2.85 -0.94 21.41
CA LYS A 4 2.54 -1.98 20.41
C LYS A 4 2.66 -1.46 18.97
N LEU A 5 2.30 -0.20 18.72
CA LEU A 5 2.46 0.41 17.38
C LEU A 5 3.92 0.75 17.09
N LEU A 6 4.67 1.15 18.11
CA LEU A 6 6.10 1.41 17.99
C LEU A 6 6.90 0.15 17.68
N SER A 7 6.46 -1.03 18.15
CA SER A 7 7.10 -2.32 17.83
C SER A 7 6.76 -2.90 16.46
N ILE A 8 5.88 -2.26 15.66
CA ILE A 8 5.56 -2.71 14.30
C ILE A 8 6.58 -2.17 13.30
N ASP A 9 7.21 -3.06 12.53
CA ASP A 9 8.19 -2.66 11.50
C ASP A 9 7.54 -2.34 10.14
N THR A 10 6.46 -3.06 9.79
CA THR A 10 5.81 -2.93 8.49
C THR A 10 4.29 -2.87 8.65
N PHE A 11 3.66 -1.91 7.98
CA PHE A 11 2.21 -1.81 7.86
C PHE A 11 1.72 -2.33 6.51
N LEU A 12 0.67 -3.15 6.53
CA LEU A 12 -0.09 -3.50 5.32
C LEU A 12 -1.33 -2.61 5.27
N LEU A 13 -1.46 -1.83 4.22
CA LEU A 13 -2.49 -0.80 4.11
C LEU A 13 -3.47 -1.15 3.01
N ASP A 14 -4.75 -1.16 3.34
CA ASP A 14 -5.79 -1.15 2.32
C ASP A 14 -5.83 0.21 1.59
N LEU A 15 -6.47 0.25 0.42
CA LEU A 15 -6.53 1.42 -0.46
C LEU A 15 -7.87 2.16 -0.34
N ASP A 16 -8.90 1.69 -1.05
CA ASP A 16 -10.20 2.34 -1.15
C ASP A 16 -10.95 2.29 0.19
N GLY A 17 -11.28 3.46 0.76
CA GLY A 17 -11.94 3.57 2.06
C GLY A 17 -10.97 3.60 3.26
N THR A 18 -9.66 3.46 3.01
CA THR A 18 -8.62 3.52 4.05
C THR A 18 -7.61 4.65 3.77
N PHE A 19 -6.99 4.63 2.59
CA PHE A 19 -5.95 5.58 2.19
C PHE A 19 -6.47 6.64 1.23
N TYR A 20 -7.43 6.30 0.37
CA TYR A 20 -8.12 7.24 -0.49
C TYR A 20 -9.56 6.81 -0.74
N LEU A 21 -10.37 7.69 -1.32
CA LEU A 21 -11.66 7.34 -1.92
C LEU A 21 -11.70 7.85 -3.35
N GLY A 22 -11.78 6.94 -4.33
CA GLY A 22 -11.67 7.32 -5.74
C GLY A 22 -10.28 7.88 -6.03
N ASP A 23 -10.20 9.16 -6.37
CA ASP A 23 -8.94 9.88 -6.67
C ASP A 23 -8.62 10.96 -5.62
N GLN A 24 -9.22 10.87 -4.43
CA GLN A 24 -9.02 11.82 -3.33
C GLN A 24 -8.40 11.13 -2.12
N LEU A 25 -7.23 11.61 -1.70
CA LEU A 25 -6.60 11.17 -0.45
C LEU A 25 -7.44 11.61 0.76
N TYR A 26 -7.44 10.79 1.79
CA TYR A 26 -7.93 11.24 3.10
C TYR A 26 -6.96 12.25 3.75
N PRO A 27 -7.43 13.10 4.67
CA PRO A 27 -6.60 14.11 5.34
C PRO A 27 -5.38 13.55 6.09
N TRP A 28 -5.42 12.28 6.50
CA TRP A 28 -4.38 11.60 7.26
C TRP A 28 -3.40 10.79 6.39
N SER A 29 -3.63 10.65 5.09
CA SER A 29 -2.89 9.70 4.25
C SER A 29 -1.42 10.08 4.10
N LEU A 30 -1.16 11.35 3.76
CA LEU A 30 0.22 11.84 3.61
C LEU A 30 0.96 11.87 4.95
N SER A 31 0.29 12.33 6.02
CA SER A 31 0.93 12.40 7.34
C SER A 31 1.27 11.01 7.89
N PHE A 32 0.50 9.98 7.53
CA PHE A 32 0.83 8.60 7.86
C PHE A 32 2.10 8.11 7.14
N VAL A 33 2.22 8.37 5.83
CA VAL A 33 3.39 8.01 5.03
C VAL A 33 4.63 8.72 5.59
N ASP A 34 4.55 10.03 5.81
CA ASP A 34 5.63 10.83 6.40
C ASP A 34 6.04 10.30 7.79
N ALA A 35 5.07 9.88 8.61
CA ALA A 35 5.35 9.32 9.91
C ALA A 35 6.08 7.97 9.81
N CYS A 36 5.69 7.12 8.86
CA CYS A 36 6.38 5.86 8.62
C CYS A 36 7.84 6.10 8.20
N GLU A 37 8.08 7.00 7.23
CA GLU A 37 9.43 7.35 6.80
C GLU A 37 10.29 7.90 7.95
N LYS A 38 9.77 8.87 8.70
CA LYS A 38 10.48 9.47 9.84
C LYS A 38 10.82 8.47 10.94
N LEU A 39 9.97 7.45 11.13
CA LEU A 39 10.16 6.41 12.13
C LEU A 39 10.92 5.19 11.59
N GLY A 40 11.37 5.21 10.34
CA GLY A 40 12.04 4.07 9.69
C GLY A 40 11.14 2.84 9.52
N LYS A 41 9.82 3.04 9.51
CA LYS A 41 8.83 1.99 9.33
C LYS A 41 8.50 1.82 7.85
N ARG A 42 8.24 0.58 7.43
CA ARG A 42 7.83 0.27 6.06
C ARG A 42 6.32 0.23 5.94
N PHE A 43 5.82 0.44 4.74
CA PHE A 43 4.43 0.15 4.41
C PHE A 43 4.34 -0.48 3.01
N ILE A 44 3.32 -1.30 2.83
CA ILE A 44 2.94 -1.91 1.56
C ILE A 44 1.43 -1.75 1.42
N PHE A 45 1.01 -1.18 0.30
CA PHE A 45 -0.40 -1.16 -0.08
C PHE A 45 -0.83 -2.54 -0.57
N VAL A 46 -1.92 -3.04 -0.02
CA VAL A 46 -2.52 -4.31 -0.36
C VAL A 46 -3.94 -4.08 -0.82
N THR A 47 -4.32 -4.69 -1.95
CA THR A 47 -5.69 -4.61 -2.44
C THR A 47 -6.17 -5.93 -3.02
N ASN A 48 -7.43 -6.25 -2.74
CA ASN A 48 -8.10 -7.41 -3.33
C ASN A 48 -8.68 -7.12 -4.71
N ASN A 49 -8.68 -5.86 -5.17
CA ASN A 49 -9.19 -5.50 -6.47
C ASN A 49 -8.27 -6.04 -7.58
N SER A 50 -8.76 -7.04 -8.30
CA SER A 50 -8.06 -7.74 -9.38
C SER A 50 -8.36 -7.17 -10.77
N SER A 51 -9.07 -6.05 -10.87
CA SER A 51 -9.44 -5.45 -12.15
C SER A 51 -8.27 -4.72 -12.82
N LYS A 52 -7.18 -4.48 -12.08
CA LYS A 52 -5.98 -3.73 -12.49
C LYS A 52 -4.72 -4.40 -11.93
N ASN A 53 -3.58 -4.17 -12.58
CA ASN A 53 -2.28 -4.67 -12.13
C ASN A 53 -1.63 -3.73 -11.09
N GLY A 54 -0.50 -4.14 -10.51
CA GLY A 54 0.23 -3.33 -9.51
C GLY A 54 0.64 -1.96 -10.05
N ASP A 55 1.20 -1.92 -11.26
CA ASP A 55 1.69 -0.69 -11.92
C ASP A 55 0.61 0.38 -12.02
N TYR A 56 -0.64 -0.03 -12.31
CA TYR A 56 -1.77 0.90 -12.34
C TYR A 56 -1.97 1.61 -11.00
N TYR A 57 -1.91 0.88 -9.88
CA TYR A 57 -2.08 1.46 -8.55
C TYR A 57 -0.87 2.32 -8.15
N VAL A 58 0.34 1.90 -8.51
CA VAL A 58 1.55 2.70 -8.31
C VAL A 58 1.39 4.07 -8.97
N GLU A 59 1.02 4.09 -10.25
CA GLU A 59 0.82 5.33 -11.01
C GLU A 59 -0.35 6.16 -10.50
N LYS A 60 -1.46 5.51 -10.10
CA LYS A 60 -2.60 6.20 -9.50
C LYS A 60 -2.20 6.92 -8.21
N ILE A 61 -1.49 6.24 -7.31
CA ILE A 61 -1.06 6.78 -6.01
C ILE A 61 -0.03 7.90 -6.21
N ARG A 62 0.91 7.74 -7.14
CA ARG A 62 1.85 8.80 -7.52
C ARG A 62 1.16 10.06 -8.05
N LYS A 63 0.12 9.91 -8.87
CA LYS A 63 -0.69 11.05 -9.36
C LYS A 63 -1.40 11.81 -8.25
N MET A 64 -1.67 11.16 -7.11
CA MET A 64 -2.21 11.79 -5.92
C MET A 64 -1.14 12.47 -5.03
N GLY A 65 0.12 12.48 -5.47
CA GLY A 65 1.22 13.18 -4.79
C GLY A 65 1.96 12.34 -3.75
N VAL A 66 1.80 11.01 -3.76
CA VAL A 66 2.49 10.11 -2.83
C VAL A 66 3.68 9.47 -3.53
N THR A 67 4.86 9.57 -2.91
CA THR A 67 6.07 8.94 -3.43
C THR A 67 6.11 7.48 -3.00
N ILE A 68 5.99 6.55 -3.96
CA ILE A 68 6.12 5.11 -3.71
C ILE A 68 6.85 4.38 -4.85
N THR A 69 7.37 3.21 -4.53
CA THR A 69 7.97 2.24 -5.45
C THR A 69 7.03 1.08 -5.76
N GLU A 70 7.34 0.29 -6.78
CA GLU A 70 6.50 -0.82 -7.26
C GLU A 70 6.35 -1.94 -6.23
N ASP A 71 7.37 -2.18 -5.42
CA ASP A 71 7.37 -3.17 -4.33
C ASP A 71 6.48 -2.75 -3.13
N GLN A 72 6.00 -1.50 -3.11
CA GLN A 72 5.06 -1.01 -2.11
C GLN A 72 3.59 -1.22 -2.51
N VAL A 73 3.32 -1.95 -3.59
CA VAL A 73 1.96 -2.34 -3.99
C VAL A 73 1.90 -3.85 -4.23
N PHE A 74 0.93 -4.50 -3.58
CA PHE A 74 0.68 -5.92 -3.73
C PHE A 74 -0.81 -6.20 -3.97
N THR A 75 -1.15 -6.76 -5.13
CA THR A 75 -2.54 -7.04 -5.52
C THR A 75 -2.88 -8.52 -5.38
N SER A 76 -4.17 -8.83 -5.26
CA SER A 76 -4.69 -10.20 -5.33
C SER A 76 -4.32 -10.92 -6.65
N GLY A 77 -4.18 -10.16 -7.75
CA GLY A 77 -3.68 -10.67 -9.03
C GLY A 77 -2.23 -11.17 -8.92
N GLN A 78 -1.34 -10.39 -8.30
CA GLN A 78 0.04 -10.80 -8.04
C GLN A 78 0.11 -12.00 -7.10
N ALA A 79 -0.73 -12.04 -6.06
CA ALA A 79 -0.83 -13.19 -5.16
C ALA A 79 -1.22 -14.48 -5.91
N THR A 80 -2.18 -14.39 -6.84
CA THR A 80 -2.57 -15.52 -7.69
C THR A 80 -1.41 -16.01 -8.57
N VAL A 81 -0.69 -15.09 -9.22
CA VAL A 81 0.49 -15.43 -10.04
C VAL A 81 1.57 -16.12 -9.20
N PHE A 82 1.85 -15.61 -8.00
CA PHE A 82 2.82 -16.23 -7.09
C PHE A 82 2.40 -17.64 -6.67
N TYR A 83 1.11 -17.84 -6.40
CA TYR A 83 0.56 -19.15 -6.07
C TYR A 83 0.71 -20.13 -7.24
N LEU A 84 0.32 -19.74 -8.47
CA LEU A 84 0.43 -20.61 -9.64
C LEU A 84 1.88 -21.01 -9.93
N LYS A 85 2.81 -20.05 -9.88
CA LYS A 85 4.26 -20.31 -10.06
C LYS A 85 4.87 -21.24 -9.02
N LYS A 86 4.23 -21.43 -7.86
CA LYS A 86 4.70 -22.39 -6.85
C LYS A 86 4.42 -23.84 -7.26
N TYR A 87 3.46 -24.07 -8.15
CA TYR A 87 3.02 -25.39 -8.59
C TYR A 87 3.26 -25.65 -10.08
N ASP A 88 3.91 -24.71 -10.79
CA ASP A 88 4.61 -24.95 -12.06
C ASP A 88 5.94 -25.67 -11.80
#